data_AF-A0A329ZC46-F1
#
_entry.id   AF-A0A329ZC46-F1
#
_cell.length_a   1.000
_cell.length_b   1.000
_cell.length_c   1.000
_cell.angle_alpha   90.00
_cell.angle_beta   90.00
_cell.angle_gamma   90.00
#
_symmetry.space_group_name_H-M   'P 1'
#
loop_
_entity.id
_entity.type
_entity.pdbx_description
1 polymer ?
#
loop_
_entity_poly.entity_id
_entity_poly.type
_entity_poly.pdbx_seq_one_letter_code
_entity_poly.pdbx_strand_id
1 'polypeptide(L)'
;MGFFDFVCDVCSAAWEGVKAVGRGIGSLLGFGVRDGGPYDRDNASMEETLRVTNNLNEFKSKAGNRASSIEDELREKCEAVFDTLLDEVEKLNQKEFGALKLNLSIKTLRANNRKTLRNIKGTIKNELLPKVSIDNAKCSEILKIHNDKDRRKQMDDFIYKTMINSIKTLKKRVIEDTWDSLENIKEGLQISFDRIKGINERKLQGLEDLKRSENDAREREKAQIKLALNICLSNLALNKLKNT
;
A
#
# COMPACT_ATOMS: atom_id res chain seq x y z
N MET A 1 -5.23 -13.05 -18.84
CA MET A 1 -4.58 -12.06 -17.95
C MET A 1 -3.90 -12.84 -16.87
N GLY A 2 -2.58 -12.70 -16.79
CA GLY A 2 -1.81 -13.41 -15.78
C GLY A 2 -1.92 -12.76 -14.39
N PHE A 3 -1.59 -13.50 -13.34
CA PHE A 3 -1.48 -13.01 -11.97
C PHE A 3 -0.49 -11.83 -11.88
N PHE A 4 0.60 -11.88 -12.65
CA PHE A 4 1.58 -10.79 -12.74
C PHE A 4 1.05 -9.53 -13.46
N ASP A 5 0.19 -9.70 -14.47
CA ASP A 5 -0.46 -8.55 -15.14
C ASP A 5 -1.40 -7.84 -14.17
N PHE A 6 -2.23 -8.62 -13.45
CA PHE A 6 -3.12 -8.11 -12.41
C PHE A 6 -2.36 -7.37 -11.30
N VAL A 7 -1.22 -7.91 -10.87
CA VAL A 7 -0.36 -7.27 -9.86
C VAL A 7 0.24 -5.95 -10.35
N CYS A 8 0.68 -5.89 -11.61
CA CYS A 8 1.17 -4.65 -12.23
C CYS A 8 0.06 -3.59 -12.35
N ASP A 9 -1.17 -4.00 -12.66
CA ASP A 9 -2.33 -3.12 -12.73
C ASP A 9 -2.71 -2.55 -11.36
N VAL A 10 -2.69 -3.39 -10.31
CA VAL A 10 -2.92 -3.02 -8.90
C VAL A 10 -1.89 -1.98 -8.42
N CYS A 11 -0.61 -2.20 -8.69
CA CYS A 11 0.47 -1.24 -8.40
C CYS A 11 0.31 0.07 -9.18
N SER A 12 -0.15 0.00 -10.43
CA SER A 12 -0.37 1.18 -11.29
C SER A 12 -1.58 2.00 -10.85
N ALA A 13 -2.65 1.35 -10.40
CA ALA A 13 -3.83 2.01 -9.83
C ALA A 13 -3.51 2.75 -8.53
N ALA A 14 -2.76 2.11 -7.62
CA ALA A 14 -2.24 2.78 -6.41
C ALA A 14 -1.40 4.01 -6.78
N TRP A 15 -0.59 3.90 -7.83
CA TRP A 15 0.30 4.96 -8.31
C TRP A 15 -0.42 6.16 -8.91
N GLU A 16 -1.41 5.94 -9.78
CA GLU A 16 -2.26 7.02 -10.31
C GLU A 16 -3.06 7.70 -9.21
N GLY A 17 -3.45 6.93 -8.19
CA GLY A 17 -4.08 7.43 -6.99
C GLY A 17 -3.24 8.48 -6.27
N VAL A 18 -1.98 8.16 -6.02
CA VAL A 18 -1.00 9.06 -5.36
C VAL A 18 -0.70 10.29 -6.22
N LYS A 19 -0.55 10.15 -7.54
CA LYS A 19 -0.32 11.30 -8.45
C LYS A 19 -1.49 12.29 -8.48
N ALA A 20 -2.72 11.78 -8.50
CA ALA A 20 -3.91 12.62 -8.48
C ALA A 20 -3.98 13.48 -7.21
N VAL A 21 -3.58 12.91 -6.07
CA VAL A 21 -3.53 13.64 -4.79
C VAL A 21 -2.40 14.69 -4.79
N GLY A 22 -1.25 14.37 -5.39
CA GLY A 22 -0.16 15.33 -5.58
C GLY A 22 -0.55 16.57 -6.40
N ARG A 23 -1.45 16.42 -7.38
CA ARG A 23 -2.03 17.54 -8.14
C ARG A 23 -2.97 18.42 -7.30
N GLY A 24 -3.61 17.85 -6.27
CA GLY A 24 -4.51 18.56 -5.35
C GLY A 24 -3.83 19.50 -4.36
N ILE A 25 -2.49 19.44 -4.23
CA ILE A 25 -1.70 20.31 -3.33
C ILE A 25 -1.72 21.76 -3.80
N GLY A 26 -1.91 22.02 -5.11
CA GLY A 26 -1.98 23.39 -5.65
C GLY A 26 -3.05 24.25 -5.00
N SER A 27 -4.11 23.64 -4.45
CA SER A 27 -5.15 24.33 -3.68
C SER A 27 -4.68 24.97 -2.36
N LEU A 28 -3.51 24.58 -1.84
CA LEU A 28 -2.91 25.19 -0.64
C LEU A 28 -2.16 26.49 -0.94
N LEU A 29 -1.78 26.70 -2.20
CA LEU A 29 -1.09 27.91 -2.64
C LEU A 29 -2.09 29.07 -2.62
N GLY A 30 -1.74 30.16 -1.95
CA GLY A 30 -2.65 31.29 -1.70
C GLY A 30 -3.34 31.32 -0.34
N PHE A 31 -3.13 30.31 0.52
CA PHE A 31 -3.54 30.36 1.94
C PHE A 31 -2.50 31.02 2.87
N GLY A 32 -1.38 31.52 2.31
CA GLY A 32 -0.21 32.03 3.04
C GLY A 32 -0.53 32.93 4.24
N VAL A 33 0.41 32.98 5.19
CA VAL A 33 0.33 33.82 6.41
C VAL A 33 -0.16 35.22 6.04
N ARG A 34 -1.34 35.59 6.55
CA ARG A 34 -1.99 36.89 6.28
C ARG A 34 -1.05 38.05 6.58
N ASP A 35 -1.23 39.12 5.83
CA ASP A 35 -0.44 40.36 5.89
C ASP A 35 -0.21 40.81 7.34
N GLY A 36 1.04 40.70 7.77
CA GLY A 36 1.49 41.06 9.10
C GLY A 36 2.84 41.79 9.10
N GLY A 37 3.31 42.22 7.92
CA GLY A 37 4.64 42.78 7.77
C GLY A 37 5.76 41.75 8.02
N PRO A 38 7.02 42.16 7.84
CA PRO A 38 8.17 41.36 8.27
C PRO A 38 8.10 41.13 9.78
N TYR A 39 8.55 39.96 10.22
CA TYR A 39 8.62 39.61 11.64
C TYR A 39 10.02 39.10 11.98
N ASP A 40 10.64 39.76 12.94
CA ASP A 40 11.91 39.36 13.52
C ASP A 40 11.72 39.10 15.01
N ARG A 41 11.80 37.82 15.41
CA ARG A 41 11.59 37.38 16.80
C ARG A 41 12.43 38.17 17.80
N ASP A 42 13.65 38.52 17.43
CA ASP A 42 14.62 39.13 18.36
C ASP A 42 14.30 40.62 18.62
N ASN A 43 13.53 41.26 17.73
CA ASN A 43 13.23 42.69 17.76
C ASN A 43 11.72 42.99 17.82
N ALA A 44 10.86 41.99 17.74
CA ALA A 44 9.41 42.15 17.68
C ALA A 44 8.81 42.49 19.05
N SER A 45 7.79 43.34 19.04
CA SER A 45 6.92 43.56 20.20
C SER A 45 6.12 42.30 20.55
N MET A 46 5.60 42.25 21.78
CA MET A 46 4.70 41.18 22.21
C MET A 46 3.43 41.12 21.34
N GLU A 47 2.90 42.26 20.92
CA GLU A 47 1.71 42.34 20.06
C GLU A 47 1.99 41.76 18.66
N GLU A 48 3.14 42.09 18.06
CA GLU A 48 3.56 41.51 16.77
C GLU A 48 3.77 40.00 16.87
N THR A 49 4.37 39.54 17.97
CA THR A 49 4.60 38.11 18.24
C THR A 49 3.27 37.35 18.36
N LEU A 50 2.29 37.92 19.08
CA LEU A 50 0.95 37.34 19.19
C LEU A 50 0.23 37.30 17.84
N ARG A 51 0.31 38.38 17.06
CA ARG A 51 -0.28 38.45 15.71
C ARG A 51 0.28 37.36 14.79
N VAL A 52 1.60 37.23 14.72
CA VAL A 52 2.25 36.25 13.85
C VAL A 52 1.97 34.82 14.32
N THR A 53 2.00 34.58 15.63
CA THR A 53 1.63 33.28 16.22
C THR A 53 0.19 32.89 15.86
N ASN A 54 -0.76 33.83 15.96
CA ASN A 54 -2.14 33.60 15.57
C ASN A 54 -2.29 33.30 14.07
N ASN A 55 -1.60 34.05 13.21
CA ASN A 55 -1.62 33.80 11.77
C ASN A 55 -1.05 32.42 11.41
N LEU A 56 0.06 32.01 12.05
CA LEU A 56 0.65 30.68 11.87
C LEU A 56 -0.27 29.57 12.41
N ASN A 57 -0.99 29.80 13.51
CA ASN A 57 -1.93 28.83 14.04
C ASN A 57 -3.17 28.66 13.14
N GLU A 58 -3.71 29.74 12.59
CA GLU A 58 -4.77 29.69 11.58
C GLU A 58 -4.29 28.90 10.35
N PHE A 59 -3.07 29.19 9.88
CA PHE A 59 -2.45 28.48 8.79
C PHE A 59 -2.25 26.99 9.09
N LYS A 60 -1.70 26.64 10.27
CA LYS A 60 -1.54 25.25 10.73
C LYS A 60 -2.86 24.49 10.70
N SER A 61 -3.95 25.11 11.13
CA SER A 61 -5.27 24.48 11.12
C SER A 61 -5.70 24.12 9.70
N LYS A 62 -5.65 25.09 8.77
CA LYS A 62 -6.01 24.87 7.36
C LYS A 62 -5.10 23.84 6.69
N ALA A 63 -3.78 24.00 6.85
CA ALA A 63 -2.79 23.11 6.28
C ALA A 63 -2.89 21.69 6.86
N GLY A 64 -3.19 21.56 8.15
CA GLY A 64 -3.42 20.28 8.83
C GLY A 64 -4.69 19.58 8.37
N ASN A 65 -5.79 20.31 8.16
CA ASN A 65 -7.03 19.76 7.60
C ASN A 65 -6.80 19.24 6.18
N ARG A 66 -6.08 20.00 5.35
CA ARG A 66 -5.80 19.57 3.98
C ARG A 66 -4.83 18.39 3.93
N ALA A 67 -3.79 18.38 4.76
CA ALA A 67 -2.90 17.23 4.92
C ALA A 67 -3.69 15.97 5.32
N SER A 68 -4.64 16.10 6.26
CA SER A 68 -5.49 14.98 6.67
C SER A 68 -6.39 14.49 5.52
N SER A 69 -7.02 15.40 4.78
CA SER A 69 -7.82 15.06 3.60
C SER A 69 -7.01 14.35 2.51
N ILE A 70 -5.77 14.80 2.27
CA ILE A 70 -4.83 14.14 1.37
C ILE A 70 -4.49 12.72 1.85
N GLU A 71 -4.22 12.56 3.15
CA GLU A 71 -3.96 11.24 3.75
C GLU A 71 -5.16 10.30 3.66
N ASP A 72 -6.37 10.83 3.86
CA ASP A 72 -7.62 10.06 3.75
C ASP A 72 -7.87 9.62 2.30
N GLU A 73 -7.72 10.52 1.33
CA GLU A 73 -7.80 10.19 -0.10
C GLU A 73 -6.75 9.11 -0.50
N LEU A 74 -5.54 9.20 0.04
CA LEU A 74 -4.49 8.19 -0.20
C LEU A 74 -4.85 6.85 0.43
N ARG A 75 -5.39 6.87 1.65
CA ARG A 75 -5.82 5.68 2.37
C ARG A 75 -6.93 4.96 1.63
N GLU A 76 -7.97 5.67 1.20
CA GLU A 76 -9.10 5.09 0.44
C GLU A 76 -8.63 4.40 -0.85
N LYS A 77 -7.72 5.04 -1.59
CA LYS A 77 -7.19 4.45 -2.83
C LYS A 77 -6.32 3.22 -2.56
N CYS A 78 -5.50 3.24 -1.51
CA CYS A 78 -4.73 2.07 -1.12
C CYS A 78 -5.63 0.93 -0.63
N GLU A 79 -6.70 1.26 0.11
CA GLU A 79 -7.68 0.30 0.61
C GLU A 79 -8.38 -0.43 -0.54
N ALA A 80 -8.86 0.29 -1.56
CA ALA A 80 -9.47 -0.32 -2.75
C ALA A 80 -8.52 -1.30 -3.48
N VAL A 81 -7.25 -0.94 -3.59
CA VAL A 81 -6.20 -1.77 -4.19
C VAL A 81 -5.96 -3.03 -3.35
N PHE A 82 -5.86 -2.87 -2.03
CA PHE A 82 -5.67 -3.98 -1.09
C PHE A 82 -6.86 -4.93 -1.01
N ASP A 83 -8.08 -4.41 -1.10
CA ASP A 83 -9.30 -5.23 -1.14
C ASP A 83 -9.37 -6.03 -2.44
N THR A 84 -9.04 -5.41 -3.59
CA THR A 84 -8.96 -6.13 -4.87
C THR A 84 -7.93 -7.27 -4.81
N LEU A 85 -6.76 -7.04 -4.20
CA LEU A 85 -5.74 -8.07 -4.00
C LEU A 85 -6.23 -9.21 -3.09
N LEU A 86 -6.92 -8.87 -1.98
CA LEU A 86 -7.50 -9.85 -1.07
C LEU A 86 -8.54 -10.72 -1.77
N ASP A 87 -9.43 -10.12 -2.57
CA ASP A 87 -10.46 -10.81 -3.33
C ASP A 87 -9.87 -11.81 -4.34
N GLU A 88 -8.82 -11.43 -5.06
CA GLU A 88 -8.15 -12.35 -5.99
C GLU A 88 -7.45 -13.50 -5.26
N VAL A 89 -6.80 -13.25 -4.13
CA VAL A 89 -6.20 -14.31 -3.31
C VAL A 89 -7.28 -15.24 -2.73
N GLU A 90 -8.43 -14.71 -2.33
CA GLU A 90 -9.58 -15.50 -1.88
C GLU A 90 -10.13 -16.38 -3.01
N LYS A 91 -10.29 -15.84 -4.22
CA LYS A 91 -10.67 -16.62 -5.41
C LYS A 91 -9.67 -17.72 -5.73
N LEU A 92 -8.37 -17.46 -5.62
CA LEU A 92 -7.32 -18.47 -5.80
C LEU A 92 -7.43 -19.59 -4.75
N ASN A 93 -7.71 -19.24 -3.49
CA ASN A 93 -7.92 -20.22 -2.42
C ASN A 93 -9.19 -21.08 -2.59
N GLN A 94 -10.21 -20.55 -3.25
CA GLN A 94 -11.44 -21.29 -3.56
C GLN A 94 -11.24 -22.29 -4.72
N LYS A 95 -10.25 -22.09 -5.59
CA LYS A 95 -9.95 -23.04 -6.67
C LYS A 95 -9.44 -24.35 -6.11
N GLU A 96 -10.01 -25.44 -6.60
CA GLU A 96 -9.58 -26.81 -6.28
C GLU A 96 -8.60 -27.32 -7.34
N PHE A 97 -7.50 -27.87 -6.87
CA PHE A 97 -6.43 -28.49 -7.64
C PHE A 97 -6.51 -30.00 -7.41
N GLY A 98 -7.43 -30.65 -8.13
CA GLY A 98 -7.89 -31.99 -7.79
C GLY A 98 -8.73 -31.95 -6.51
N ALA A 99 -8.22 -32.52 -5.41
CA ALA A 99 -8.85 -32.47 -4.07
C ALA A 99 -8.12 -31.50 -3.11
N LEU A 100 -7.25 -30.63 -3.61
CA LEU A 100 -6.36 -29.78 -2.81
C LEU A 100 -6.64 -28.28 -3.05
N LYS A 101 -6.51 -27.46 -2.00
CA LYS A 101 -6.70 -25.99 -2.05
C LYS A 101 -5.40 -25.26 -1.74
N LEU A 102 -5.17 -24.07 -2.31
CA LEU A 102 -3.90 -23.34 -2.17
C LEU A 102 -3.64 -22.77 -0.76
N ASN A 103 -4.62 -22.70 0.14
CA ASN A 103 -4.46 -22.28 1.55
C ASN A 103 -3.49 -21.09 1.79
N LEU A 104 -3.50 -20.10 0.91
CA LEU A 104 -2.72 -18.86 1.06
C LEU A 104 -3.19 -18.10 2.30
N SER A 105 -2.26 -17.50 3.04
CA SER A 105 -2.56 -16.79 4.29
C SER A 105 -3.21 -15.43 4.06
N ILE A 106 -4.53 -15.42 3.87
CA ILE A 106 -5.35 -14.19 3.79
C ILE A 106 -5.22 -13.37 5.07
N LYS A 107 -5.07 -14.04 6.23
CA LYS A 107 -4.92 -13.37 7.53
C LYS A 107 -3.66 -12.50 7.58
N THR A 108 -2.53 -13.02 7.10
CA THR A 108 -1.26 -12.27 7.05
C THR A 108 -1.37 -11.10 6.09
N LEU A 109 -1.92 -11.32 4.89
CA LEU A 109 -2.12 -10.28 3.89
C LEU A 109 -2.99 -9.14 4.44
N ARG A 110 -4.13 -9.47 5.07
CA ARG A 110 -5.02 -8.49 5.71
C ARG A 110 -4.34 -7.72 6.84
N ALA A 111 -3.48 -8.37 7.62
CA ALA A 111 -2.73 -7.71 8.69
C ALA A 111 -1.70 -6.71 8.14
N ASN A 112 -0.99 -7.08 7.06
CA ASN A 112 -0.04 -6.20 6.38
C ASN A 112 -0.74 -4.99 5.76
N ASN A 113 -1.82 -5.21 5.01
CA ASN A 113 -2.61 -4.13 4.41
C ASN A 113 -3.08 -3.12 5.47
N ARG A 114 -3.62 -3.61 6.61
CA ARG A 114 -4.03 -2.75 7.73
C ARG A 114 -2.87 -1.97 8.34
N LYS A 115 -1.68 -2.56 8.43
CA LYS A 115 -0.47 -1.87 8.91
C LYS A 115 -0.10 -0.73 7.95
N THR A 116 -0.08 -0.97 6.65
CA THR A 116 0.21 0.05 5.64
C THR A 116 -0.81 1.18 5.68
N LEU A 117 -2.11 0.88 5.75
CA LEU A 117 -3.16 1.89 5.85
C LEU A 117 -3.03 2.75 7.12
N ARG A 118 -2.68 2.14 8.27
CA ARG A 118 -2.41 2.90 9.51
C ARG A 118 -1.21 3.82 9.38
N ASN A 119 -0.18 3.41 8.63
CA ASN A 119 1.04 4.20 8.44
C ASN A 119 0.81 5.43 7.54
N ILE A 120 -0.27 5.47 6.75
CA ILE A 120 -0.61 6.66 5.95
C ILE A 120 -1.06 7.81 6.84
N LYS A 121 -1.91 7.50 7.83
CA LYS A 121 -2.51 8.51 8.71
C LYS A 121 -1.46 9.25 9.52
N GLY A 122 -1.52 10.57 9.48
CA GLY A 122 -0.65 11.48 10.20
C GLY A 122 0.75 11.66 9.60
N THR A 123 1.13 10.96 8.53
CA THR A 123 2.48 11.07 7.97
C THR A 123 2.78 12.46 7.41
N ILE A 124 1.85 13.04 6.67
CA ILE A 124 2.01 14.37 6.07
C ILE A 124 1.73 15.43 7.13
N LYS A 125 0.67 15.26 7.92
CA LYS A 125 0.30 16.20 8.97
C LYS A 125 1.42 16.38 10.01
N ASN A 126 1.99 15.28 10.50
CA ASN A 126 3.02 15.34 11.55
C ASN A 126 4.36 15.87 11.03
N GLU A 127 4.64 15.72 9.73
CA GLU A 127 5.83 16.30 9.11
C GLU A 127 5.65 17.81 8.82
N LEU A 128 4.43 18.23 8.49
CA LEU A 128 4.10 19.59 8.09
C LEU A 128 3.96 20.55 9.28
N LEU A 129 3.12 20.21 10.26
CA LEU A 129 2.69 21.14 11.30
C LEU A 129 3.85 21.70 12.16
N PRO A 130 4.87 20.91 12.55
CA PRO A 130 6.00 21.43 13.31
C PRO A 130 6.85 22.44 12.54
N LYS A 131 6.86 22.35 11.20
CA LYS A 131 7.65 23.25 10.34
C LYS A 131 7.05 24.64 10.23
N VAL A 132 5.74 24.78 10.45
CA VAL A 132 5.03 26.07 10.43
C VAL A 132 5.13 26.74 11.81
N SER A 133 6.32 27.05 12.30
CA SER A 133 6.46 27.66 13.64
C SER A 133 7.44 28.82 13.62
N ILE A 134 7.25 29.80 14.49
CA ILE A 134 8.27 30.81 14.77
C ILE A 134 9.58 30.19 15.28
N ASP A 135 9.52 29.01 15.90
CA ASP A 135 10.69 28.25 16.37
C ASP A 135 11.40 27.49 15.25
N ASN A 136 10.75 27.32 14.10
CA ASN A 136 11.38 26.67 12.95
C ASN A 136 12.29 27.67 12.25
N ALA A 137 13.59 27.36 12.14
CA ALA A 137 14.59 28.25 11.55
C ALA A 137 14.19 28.74 10.15
N LYS A 138 13.74 27.84 9.28
CA LYS A 138 13.36 28.20 7.90
C LYS A 138 12.10 29.04 7.84
N CYS A 139 11.09 28.72 8.66
CA CYS A 139 9.87 29.53 8.77
C CYS A 139 10.19 30.93 9.32
N SER A 140 11.07 31.02 10.32
CA SER A 140 11.53 32.29 10.90
C SER A 140 12.28 33.15 9.87
N GLU A 141 13.21 32.56 9.09
CA GLU A 141 13.88 33.24 7.98
C GLU A 141 12.91 33.83 6.95
N ILE A 142 11.88 33.06 6.59
CA ILE A 142 10.85 33.51 5.64
C ILE A 142 10.06 34.69 6.23
N LEU A 143 9.70 34.62 7.51
CA LEU A 143 8.95 35.69 8.18
C LEU A 143 9.71 37.02 8.23
N LYS A 144 11.05 37.01 8.24
CA LYS A 144 11.88 38.23 8.21
C LYS A 144 11.85 38.98 6.86
N ILE A 145 11.37 38.36 5.78
CA ILE A 145 11.37 38.97 4.45
C ILE A 145 10.46 40.21 4.42
N HIS A 146 11.02 41.36 4.05
CA HIS A 146 10.29 42.64 3.98
C HIS A 146 9.29 42.69 2.81
N ASN A 147 9.69 42.22 1.62
CA ASN A 147 8.81 42.17 0.48
C ASN A 147 7.72 41.13 0.71
N ASP A 148 6.49 41.59 0.85
CA ASP A 148 5.35 40.76 1.20
C ASP A 148 4.98 39.73 0.12
N LYS A 149 5.14 40.09 -1.17
CA LYS A 149 4.94 39.14 -2.28
C LYS A 149 5.97 38.00 -2.24
N ASP A 150 7.23 38.33 -2.01
CA ASP A 150 8.31 37.34 -1.91
C ASP A 150 8.18 36.48 -0.66
N ARG A 151 7.80 37.08 0.48
CA ARG A 151 7.52 36.37 1.73
C ARG A 151 6.43 35.33 1.55
N ARG A 152 5.28 35.71 0.97
CA ARG A 152 4.18 34.79 0.68
C ARG A 152 4.61 33.67 -0.26
N LYS A 153 5.31 34.01 -1.34
CA LYS A 153 5.82 33.01 -2.30
C LYS A 153 6.77 32.02 -1.62
N GLN A 154 7.70 32.50 -0.79
CA GLN A 154 8.64 31.60 -0.10
C GLN A 154 7.96 30.72 0.95
N MET A 155 6.94 31.24 1.65
CA MET A 155 6.12 30.43 2.55
C MET A 155 5.38 29.34 1.79
N ASP A 156 4.70 29.68 0.70
CA ASP A 156 3.99 28.74 -0.14
C ASP A 156 4.93 27.65 -0.70
N ASP A 157 6.11 28.03 -1.20
CA ASP A 157 7.14 27.11 -1.67
C ASP A 157 7.65 26.17 -0.57
N PHE A 158 7.89 26.69 0.63
CA PHE A 158 8.36 25.92 1.77
C PHE A 158 7.36 24.85 2.20
N ILE A 159 6.08 25.21 2.22
CA ILE A 159 4.98 24.31 2.55
C ILE A 159 4.79 23.26 1.46
N TYR A 160 4.77 23.70 0.20
CA TYR A 160 4.65 22.82 -0.95
C TYR A 160 5.77 21.76 -0.98
N LYS A 161 7.02 22.18 -0.81
CA LYS A 161 8.18 21.27 -0.76
C LYS A 161 8.08 20.28 0.39
N THR A 162 7.65 20.74 1.56
CA THR A 162 7.43 19.87 2.73
C THR A 162 6.43 18.77 2.41
N MET A 163 5.25 19.14 1.91
CA MET A 163 4.20 18.17 1.59
C MET A 163 4.59 17.21 0.48
N ILE A 164 5.20 17.71 -0.60
CA ILE A 164 5.66 16.86 -1.71
C ILE A 164 6.69 15.84 -1.22
N ASN A 165 7.61 16.23 -0.34
CA ASN A 165 8.58 15.30 0.22
C ASN A 165 7.91 14.24 1.11
N SER A 166 6.96 14.63 1.96
CA SER A 166 6.16 13.67 2.75
C SER A 166 5.43 12.68 1.86
N ILE A 167 4.80 13.16 0.77
CA ILE A 167 4.09 12.31 -0.20
C ILE A 167 5.04 11.38 -0.93
N LYS A 168 6.24 11.85 -1.33
CA LYS A 168 7.27 10.99 -1.94
C LYS A 168 7.74 9.88 -1.01
N THR A 169 7.96 10.20 0.27
CA THR A 169 8.32 9.21 1.29
C THR A 169 7.21 8.19 1.49
N LEU A 170 5.96 8.67 1.60
CA LEU A 170 4.81 7.79 1.74
C LEU A 170 4.63 6.89 0.52
N LYS A 171 4.79 7.44 -0.70
CA LYS A 171 4.78 6.68 -1.95
C LYS A 171 5.78 5.53 -1.90
N LYS A 172 7.04 5.81 -1.53
CA LYS A 172 8.09 4.80 -1.45
C LYS A 172 7.69 3.67 -0.50
N ARG A 173 7.20 4.03 0.70
CA ARG A 173 6.77 3.06 1.71
C ARG A 173 5.59 2.21 1.26
N VAL A 174 4.55 2.81 0.68
CA VAL A 174 3.37 2.06 0.19
C VAL A 174 3.77 1.06 -0.89
N ILE A 175 4.69 1.45 -1.79
CA ILE A 175 5.24 0.56 -2.82
C ILE A 175 6.00 -0.61 -2.18
N GLU A 176 6.89 -0.32 -1.23
CA GLU A 176 7.67 -1.35 -0.52
C GLU A 176 6.75 -2.33 0.23
N ASP A 177 5.79 -1.84 1.03
CA ASP A 177 4.85 -2.69 1.77
C ASP A 177 3.97 -3.55 0.83
N THR A 178 3.61 -3.01 -0.35
CA THR A 178 2.85 -3.75 -1.36
C THR A 178 3.71 -4.85 -1.97
N TRP A 179 4.98 -4.57 -2.31
CA TRP A 179 5.92 -5.57 -2.79
C TRP A 179 6.17 -6.68 -1.77
N ASP A 180 6.34 -6.35 -0.50
CA ASP A 180 6.48 -7.35 0.57
C ASP A 180 5.24 -8.25 0.65
N SER A 181 4.04 -7.67 0.52
CA SER A 181 2.79 -8.44 0.51
C SER A 181 2.70 -9.38 -0.70
N LEU A 182 3.21 -8.97 -1.86
CA LEU A 182 3.27 -9.79 -3.07
C LEU A 182 4.29 -10.92 -2.96
N GLU A 183 5.47 -10.66 -2.41
CA GLU A 183 6.47 -11.71 -2.20
C GLU A 183 5.95 -12.77 -1.22
N ASN A 184 5.25 -12.36 -0.15
CA ASN A 184 4.57 -13.29 0.75
C ASN A 184 3.53 -14.18 0.04
N ILE A 185 2.77 -13.63 -0.93
CA ILE A 185 1.82 -14.41 -1.72
C ILE A 185 2.56 -15.40 -2.63
N LYS A 186 3.64 -14.96 -3.28
CA LYS A 186 4.47 -15.78 -4.16
C LYS A 186 5.12 -16.95 -3.41
N GLU A 187 5.69 -16.70 -2.24
CA GLU A 187 6.22 -17.73 -1.35
C GLU A 187 5.12 -18.72 -0.94
N GLY A 188 3.94 -18.21 -0.56
CA GLY A 188 2.79 -19.05 -0.22
C GLY A 188 2.33 -19.93 -1.39
N LEU A 189 2.33 -19.40 -2.62
CA LEU A 189 2.02 -20.16 -3.83
C LEU A 189 3.06 -21.26 -4.08
N GLN A 190 4.35 -20.95 -3.92
CA GLN A 190 5.43 -21.91 -4.10
C GLN A 190 5.32 -23.07 -3.09
N ILE A 191 5.09 -22.77 -1.82
CA ILE A 191 4.87 -23.78 -0.76
C ILE A 191 3.68 -24.69 -1.13
N SER A 192 2.60 -24.09 -1.61
CA SER A 192 1.41 -24.85 -2.00
C SER A 192 1.63 -25.69 -3.25
N PHE A 193 2.41 -25.20 -4.22
CA PHE A 193 2.81 -25.95 -5.39
C PHE A 193 3.63 -27.18 -5.00
N ASP A 194 4.66 -27.00 -4.18
CA ASP A 194 5.54 -28.09 -3.73
C ASP A 194 4.77 -29.14 -2.93
N ARG A 195 3.80 -28.70 -2.09
CA ARG A 195 2.90 -29.60 -1.38
C ARG A 195 2.01 -30.42 -2.33
N ILE A 196 1.40 -29.79 -3.34
CA ILE A 196 0.55 -30.49 -4.32
C ILE A 196 1.40 -31.50 -5.11
N LYS A 197 2.60 -31.09 -5.56
CA LYS A 197 3.55 -31.96 -6.26
C LYS A 197 3.88 -33.19 -5.42
N GLY A 198 4.31 -33.00 -4.16
CA GLY A 198 4.67 -34.11 -3.27
C GLY A 198 3.49 -35.02 -2.88
N ILE A 199 2.25 -34.52 -2.90
CA ILE A 199 1.06 -35.37 -2.74
C ILE A 199 0.81 -36.21 -4.01
N ASN A 200 0.95 -35.61 -5.19
CA ASN A 200 0.79 -36.34 -6.45
C ASN A 200 1.86 -37.41 -6.66
N GLU A 201 3.12 -37.13 -6.30
CA GLU A 201 4.21 -38.11 -6.34
C GLU A 201 3.91 -39.32 -5.44
N ARG A 202 3.40 -39.09 -4.21
CA ARG A 202 2.96 -40.17 -3.31
C ARG A 202 1.78 -40.97 -3.87
N LYS A 203 0.83 -40.31 -4.54
CA LYS A 203 -0.30 -40.99 -5.21
C LYS A 203 0.17 -41.85 -6.38
N LEU A 204 1.15 -41.39 -7.15
CA LEU A 204 1.78 -42.17 -8.22
C LEU A 204 2.48 -43.41 -7.65
N GLN A 205 3.25 -43.26 -6.57
CA GLN A 205 3.89 -44.39 -5.91
C GLN A 205 2.85 -45.41 -5.39
N GLY A 206 1.77 -44.94 -4.76
CA GLY A 206 0.68 -45.81 -4.33
C GLY A 206 -0.04 -46.55 -5.48
N LEU A 207 -0.10 -45.96 -6.68
CA LEU A 207 -0.60 -46.64 -7.88
C LEU A 207 0.34 -47.78 -8.32
N GLU A 208 1.65 -47.56 -8.26
CA GLU A 208 2.65 -48.59 -8.55
C GLU A 208 2.58 -49.75 -7.55
N ASP A 209 2.43 -49.43 -6.26
CA ASP A 209 2.27 -50.43 -5.20
C ASP A 209 0.97 -51.23 -5.37
N LEU A 210 -0.15 -50.55 -5.67
CA LEU A 210 -1.42 -51.21 -5.98
C LEU A 210 -1.31 -52.15 -7.17
N LYS A 211 -0.59 -51.76 -8.23
CA LYS A 211 -0.33 -52.61 -9.40
C LYS A 211 0.40 -53.89 -9.03
N ARG A 212 1.24 -53.87 -7.99
CA ARG A 212 2.02 -55.00 -7.47
C ARG A 212 1.31 -55.81 -6.39
N SER A 213 0.23 -55.29 -5.79
CA SER A 213 -0.53 -55.97 -4.73
C SER A 213 -1.33 -57.17 -5.24
N GLU A 214 -1.66 -58.14 -4.39
CA GLU A 214 -2.48 -59.34 -4.73
C GLU A 214 -3.99 -59.16 -4.50
N ASN A 215 -4.46 -57.95 -4.16
CA ASN A 215 -5.87 -57.66 -3.84
C ASN A 215 -6.85 -57.98 -4.99
N ASP A 216 -8.13 -58.16 -4.68
CA ASP A 216 -9.20 -58.40 -5.68
C ASP A 216 -9.09 -57.45 -6.88
N ALA A 217 -9.13 -58.03 -8.09
CA ALA A 217 -8.89 -57.31 -9.34
C ALA A 217 -9.84 -56.12 -9.53
N ARG A 218 -11.11 -56.24 -9.11
CA ARG A 218 -12.10 -55.16 -9.26
C ARG A 218 -11.88 -54.01 -8.28
N GLU A 219 -11.54 -54.32 -7.03
CA GLU A 219 -11.23 -53.28 -6.02
C GLU A 219 -9.96 -52.53 -6.38
N ARG A 220 -8.96 -53.25 -6.93
CA ARG A 220 -7.71 -52.65 -7.44
C ARG A 220 -7.96 -51.70 -8.61
N GLU A 221 -8.75 -52.13 -9.60
CA GLU A 221 -9.08 -51.33 -10.78
C GLU A 221 -9.86 -50.06 -10.40
N LYS A 222 -10.84 -50.19 -9.49
CA LYS A 222 -11.61 -49.05 -8.98
C LYS A 222 -10.74 -48.05 -8.21
N ALA A 223 -9.81 -48.52 -7.38
CA ALA A 223 -8.86 -47.68 -6.68
C ALA A 223 -7.89 -46.96 -7.65
N GLN A 224 -7.41 -47.68 -8.67
CA GLN A 224 -6.50 -47.14 -9.69
C GLN A 224 -7.17 -46.02 -10.51
N ILE A 225 -8.40 -46.24 -10.97
CA ILE A 225 -9.15 -45.22 -11.73
C ILE A 225 -9.35 -43.95 -10.89
N LYS A 226 -9.72 -44.09 -9.61
CA LYS A 226 -9.96 -42.95 -8.71
C LYS A 226 -8.67 -42.15 -8.45
N LEU A 227 -7.53 -42.83 -8.29
CA LEU A 227 -6.22 -42.19 -8.09
C LEU A 227 -5.73 -41.50 -9.37
N ALA A 228 -5.84 -42.16 -10.53
CA ALA A 228 -5.46 -41.61 -11.82
C ALA A 228 -6.27 -40.35 -12.17
N LEU A 229 -7.60 -40.39 -11.97
CA LEU A 229 -8.47 -39.23 -12.18
C LEU A 229 -8.03 -38.03 -11.33
N ASN A 230 -7.71 -38.26 -10.05
CA ASN A 230 -7.25 -37.20 -9.15
C ASN A 230 -5.91 -36.60 -9.60
N ILE A 231 -4.96 -37.41 -10.08
CA ILE A 231 -3.68 -36.92 -10.59
C ILE A 231 -3.89 -36.06 -11.85
N CYS A 232 -4.72 -36.52 -12.79
CA CYS A 232 -5.06 -35.75 -14.00
C CYS A 232 -5.70 -34.41 -13.66
N LEU A 233 -6.67 -34.39 -12.75
CA LEU A 233 -7.33 -33.16 -12.30
C LEU A 233 -6.35 -32.20 -11.61
N SER A 234 -5.48 -32.71 -10.74
CA SER A 234 -4.41 -31.91 -10.12
C SER A 234 -3.46 -31.32 -11.17
N ASN A 235 -2.99 -32.13 -12.14
CA ASN A 235 -2.04 -31.68 -13.16
C ASN A 235 -2.65 -30.66 -14.14
N LEU A 236 -3.91 -30.84 -14.54
CA LEU A 236 -4.65 -29.85 -15.33
C LEU A 236 -4.75 -28.51 -14.60
N ALA A 237 -5.05 -28.56 -13.30
CA ALA A 237 -5.17 -27.37 -12.49
C ALA A 237 -3.80 -26.69 -12.24
N LEU A 238 -2.73 -27.47 -12.05
CA LEU A 238 -1.36 -26.96 -11.96
C LEU A 238 -0.88 -26.29 -13.27
N ASN A 239 -1.21 -26.87 -14.43
CA ASN A 239 -0.90 -26.27 -15.72
C ASN A 239 -1.65 -24.94 -15.93
N LYS A 240 -2.89 -24.83 -15.43
CA LYS A 240 -3.59 -23.54 -15.42
C LYS A 240 -2.87 -22.51 -14.55
N LEU A 241 -2.42 -22.87 -13.34
CA LEU A 241 -1.67 -21.96 -12.47
C LEU A 241 -0.34 -21.50 -13.06
N LYS A 242 0.42 -22.39 -13.72
CA LYS A 242 1.70 -22.02 -14.34
C LYS A 242 1.55 -21.05 -15.52
N ASN A 243 0.39 -21.08 -16.18
CA ASN A 243 0.09 -20.24 -17.33
C ASN A 243 -0.81 -19.03 -16.96
N THR A 244 -1.05 -18.80 -15.67
CA THR A 244 -1.67 -17.58 -15.12
C THR A 244 -0.57 -16.80 -14.42
#